data_AF-A0A7T5JH51-F1
#
_entry.id   AF-A0A7T5JH51-F1
#
_cell.length_a   1.000
_cell.length_b   1.000
_cell.length_c   1.000
_cell.angle_alpha   90.00
_cell.angle_beta   90.00
_cell.angle_gamma   90.00
#
_symmetry.space_group_name_H-M   'P 1'
#
loop_
_entity.id
_entity.type
_entity.pdbx_description
1 polymer ?
#
loop_
_entity_poly.entity_id
_entity_poly.type
_entity_poly.pdbx_seq_one_letter_code
_entity_poly.pdbx_strand_id
1 'polypeptide(L)'
;MSSTEPPSPLPNNNELAMQRTVMAEKRTELAENRTELAEQRTELAEKRTGLSIERTDLAELRTELAKERTRAAEERTLMAWIRTALSMISFGFGIDRLFTYLDRTETAAGINRLTEERVLGLSLMTLGLVTLVMAIINHWTMLKTIESKNYKYGPTWSQGLVVATVLLFLGLAAFIPLVVGGVQMAEVFTLNSRVITTLAALIIFILMLSLGAQTSPSSLVTLWQQPNLLGRSLLATLVLFPVGAAVIGYLVLSGGHSGVGRVALGLGVLAAAPGAPLLSRRASMAGGNPNVAISLQVTLALLAIVTTPLTLWVLTQLFAPIDASADYLAIAKQVLLAQVLPLGLGLALRKFSGEQAENVGQLLATIASTLFAVLLVFALGISIVVLPTIAWRGLVAIPLIVIFGLACGHVLGGPEISVRSAIATGTIARNAGMALFLLAANGAGNAIPTVIAYVVIGAVTALPYNVWAKRQTKAMDNPA
;
A
#
# COMPACT_ATOMS: atom_id res chain seq x y z
N MET A 1 -50.66 27.12 102.07
CA MET A 1 -50.58 27.69 100.71
C MET A 1 -50.72 26.51 99.75
N SER A 2 -51.92 26.27 99.21
CA SER A 2 -52.38 26.71 97.86
C SER A 2 -51.37 26.24 96.79
N SER A 3 -51.67 25.38 95.81
CA SER A 3 -52.88 25.29 94.99
C SER A 3 -53.01 23.89 94.35
N THR A 4 -54.15 23.23 94.56
CA THR A 4 -54.58 22.08 93.73
C THR A 4 -55.36 22.62 92.53
N GLU A 5 -54.79 22.53 91.33
CA GLU A 5 -55.55 22.71 90.10
C GLU A 5 -56.59 21.58 89.97
N PRO A 6 -57.86 21.87 89.64
CA PRO A 6 -58.86 20.84 89.43
C PRO A 6 -58.60 20.09 88.12
N PRO A 7 -58.95 18.79 88.01
CA PRO A 7 -58.86 18.05 86.77
C PRO A 7 -59.78 18.69 85.72
N SER A 8 -59.23 18.90 84.51
CA SER A 8 -59.96 19.44 83.36
C SER A 8 -61.25 18.66 83.10
N PRO A 9 -62.37 19.33 82.75
CA PRO A 9 -63.63 18.64 82.49
C PRO A 9 -63.44 17.61 81.37
N LEU A 10 -63.98 16.40 81.55
CA LEU A 10 -64.05 15.43 80.45
C LEU A 10 -64.87 16.06 79.31
N PRO A 11 -64.38 16.03 78.05
CA PRO A 11 -65.06 16.68 76.95
C PRO A 11 -66.45 16.06 76.78
N ASN A 12 -67.44 16.90 76.51
CA ASN A 12 -68.81 16.46 76.24
C ASN A 12 -68.80 15.45 75.07
N ASN A 13 -69.55 14.35 75.16
CA ASN A 13 -69.60 13.33 74.09
C ASN A 13 -69.96 13.92 72.71
N ASN A 14 -70.74 15.01 72.69
CA ASN A 14 -71.06 15.75 71.47
C ASN A 14 -69.85 16.51 70.89
N GLU A 15 -68.94 16.97 71.74
CA GLU A 15 -67.73 17.72 71.37
C GLU A 15 -66.65 16.79 70.81
N LEU A 16 -66.49 15.59 71.39
CA LEU A 16 -65.67 14.50 70.85
C LEU A 16 -66.20 13.96 69.51
N ALA A 17 -67.53 13.85 69.37
CA ALA A 17 -68.16 13.49 68.10
C ALA A 17 -67.88 14.56 67.02
N MET A 18 -67.98 15.84 67.38
CA MET A 18 -67.68 16.98 66.50
C MET A 18 -66.19 17.05 66.11
N GLN A 19 -65.26 16.76 67.02
CA GLN A 19 -63.83 16.67 66.68
C GLN A 19 -63.52 15.49 65.76
N ARG A 20 -64.19 14.34 65.92
CA ARG A 20 -64.02 13.18 65.04
C ARG A 20 -64.56 13.45 63.63
N THR A 21 -65.67 14.17 63.49
CA THR A 21 -66.17 14.59 62.19
C THR A 21 -65.24 15.60 61.52
N VAL A 22 -64.72 16.60 62.25
CA VAL A 22 -63.73 17.57 61.71
C VAL A 22 -62.42 16.89 61.31
N MET A 23 -61.94 15.91 62.09
CA MET A 23 -60.76 15.11 61.74
C MET A 23 -61.00 14.19 60.55
N ALA A 24 -62.20 13.63 60.41
CA ALA A 24 -62.58 12.86 59.24
C ALA A 24 -62.60 13.75 57.99
N GLU A 25 -63.16 14.96 58.09
CA GLU A 25 -63.19 15.97 57.03
C GLU A 25 -61.79 16.40 56.56
N LYS A 26 -60.87 16.70 57.50
CA LYS A 26 -59.46 16.97 57.16
C LYS A 26 -58.74 15.78 56.53
N ARG A 27 -59.08 14.55 56.91
CA ARG A 27 -58.48 13.35 56.31
C ARG A 27 -59.00 13.12 54.89
N THR A 28 -60.27 13.40 54.63
CA THR A 28 -60.83 13.38 53.27
C THR A 28 -60.22 14.48 52.40
N GLU A 29 -60.08 15.71 52.91
CA GLU A 29 -59.44 16.82 52.20
C GLU A 29 -57.95 16.53 51.90
N LEU A 30 -57.23 15.94 52.85
CA LEU A 30 -55.84 15.53 52.64
C LEU A 30 -55.73 14.35 51.67
N ALA A 31 -56.69 13.42 51.68
CA ALA A 31 -56.74 12.33 50.73
C ALA A 31 -56.98 12.87 49.31
N GLU A 32 -57.93 13.80 49.15
CA GLU A 32 -58.24 14.48 47.89
C GLU A 32 -57.02 15.19 47.31
N ASN A 33 -56.35 16.04 48.11
CA ASN A 33 -55.09 16.70 47.74
C ASN A 33 -53.97 15.72 47.32
N ARG A 34 -53.90 14.53 47.96
CA ARG A 34 -52.90 13.50 47.59
C ARG A 34 -53.24 12.85 46.25
N THR A 35 -54.51 12.61 45.96
CA THR A 35 -54.96 12.12 44.65
C THR A 35 -54.67 13.15 43.56
N GLU A 36 -54.99 14.42 43.78
CA GLU A 36 -54.71 15.50 42.82
C GLU A 36 -53.20 15.62 42.54
N LEU A 37 -52.37 15.58 43.59
CA LEU A 37 -50.91 15.59 43.43
C LEU A 37 -50.39 14.33 42.72
N ALA A 38 -51.02 13.17 42.93
CA ALA A 38 -50.66 11.94 42.22
C ALA A 38 -50.99 12.04 40.73
N GLU A 39 -52.15 12.61 40.39
CA GLU A 39 -52.58 12.87 39.01
C GLU A 39 -51.63 13.84 38.29
N GLN A 40 -51.26 14.95 38.94
CA GLN A 40 -50.27 15.89 38.42
C GLN A 40 -48.90 15.23 38.18
N ARG A 41 -48.47 14.33 39.07
CA ARG A 41 -47.21 13.58 38.90
C ARG A 41 -47.28 12.61 37.73
N THR A 42 -48.42 11.95 37.52
CA THR A 42 -48.61 11.08 36.35
C THR A 42 -48.62 11.87 35.05
N GLU A 43 -49.30 13.02 35.00
CA GLU A 43 -49.31 13.91 33.82
C GLU A 43 -47.89 14.43 33.51
N LEU A 44 -47.15 14.87 34.53
CA LEU A 44 -45.76 15.32 34.37
C LEU A 44 -44.84 14.17 33.89
N ALA A 45 -45.06 12.95 34.38
CA ALA A 45 -44.31 11.77 33.95
C ALA A 45 -44.57 11.46 32.48
N GLU A 46 -45.84 11.52 32.03
CA GLU A 46 -46.23 11.35 30.62
C GLU A 46 -45.62 12.45 29.73
N LYS A 47 -45.65 13.70 30.17
CA LYS A 47 -45.01 14.80 29.44
C LYS A 47 -43.50 14.60 29.32
N ARG A 48 -42.85 14.09 30.37
CA ARG A 48 -41.41 13.79 30.38
C ARG A 48 -41.07 12.63 29.45
N THR A 49 -41.88 11.57 29.42
CA THR A 49 -41.67 10.45 28.48
C THR A 49 -41.89 10.90 27.04
N GLY A 50 -42.94 11.66 26.76
CA GLY A 50 -43.18 12.27 25.45
C GLY A 50 -42.01 13.12 24.97
N LEU A 51 -41.51 14.02 25.82
CA LEU A 51 -40.33 14.84 25.51
C LEU A 51 -39.05 14.01 25.32
N SER A 52 -38.93 12.88 26.03
CA SER A 52 -37.78 11.97 25.86
C SER A 52 -37.81 11.28 24.49
N ILE A 53 -38.99 10.88 24.02
CA ILE A 53 -39.17 10.27 22.69
C ILE A 53 -38.84 11.30 21.60
N GLU A 54 -39.35 12.52 21.71
CA GLU A 54 -39.04 13.60 20.76
C GLU A 54 -37.53 13.88 20.70
N ARG A 55 -36.85 13.86 21.84
CA ARG A 55 -35.39 14.02 21.91
C ARG A 55 -34.64 12.87 21.24
N THR A 56 -35.11 11.63 21.37
CA THR A 56 -34.49 10.48 20.69
C THR A 56 -34.70 10.55 19.18
N ASP A 57 -35.90 10.91 18.72
CA ASP A 57 -36.22 11.05 17.30
C ASP A 57 -35.40 12.18 16.65
N LEU A 58 -35.27 13.31 17.35
CA LEU A 58 -34.45 14.42 16.88
C LEU A 58 -32.95 14.07 16.84
N ALA A 59 -32.47 13.25 17.79
CA ALA A 59 -31.10 12.75 17.78
C ALA A 59 -30.84 11.78 16.62
N GLU A 60 -31.81 10.92 16.30
CA GLU A 60 -31.75 10.03 15.13
C GLU A 60 -31.72 10.85 13.82
N LEU A 61 -32.61 11.84 13.67
CA LEU A 61 -32.65 12.71 12.50
C LEU A 61 -31.31 13.47 12.31
N ARG A 62 -30.73 14.00 13.40
CA ARG A 62 -29.41 14.65 13.34
C ARG A 62 -28.32 13.69 12.87
N THR A 63 -28.39 12.43 13.28
CA THR A 63 -27.44 11.38 12.87
C THR A 63 -27.59 11.06 11.39
N GLU A 64 -28.82 10.92 10.89
CA GLU A 64 -29.09 10.69 9.47
C GLU A 64 -28.67 11.88 8.59
N LEU A 65 -28.96 13.13 9.01
CA LEU A 65 -28.48 14.33 8.31
C LEU A 65 -26.95 14.43 8.29
N ALA A 66 -26.27 13.97 9.34
CA ALA A 66 -24.81 13.92 9.36
C ALA A 66 -24.26 12.87 8.37
N LYS A 67 -24.91 11.71 8.23
CA LYS A 67 -24.58 10.71 7.20
C LYS A 67 -24.79 11.28 5.80
N GLU A 68 -25.90 11.99 5.56
CA GLU A 68 -26.19 12.63 4.27
C GLU A 68 -25.13 13.68 3.90
N ARG A 69 -24.70 14.51 4.86
CA ARG A 69 -23.60 15.47 4.64
C ARG A 69 -22.28 14.78 4.29
N THR A 70 -21.99 13.66 4.95
CA THR A 70 -20.78 12.87 4.68
C THR A 70 -20.85 12.25 3.28
N ARG A 71 -22.00 11.69 2.90
CA ARG A 71 -22.25 11.18 1.55
C ARG A 71 -22.09 12.28 0.49
N ALA A 72 -22.69 13.45 0.70
CA ALA A 72 -22.56 14.57 -0.22
C ALA A 72 -21.11 15.07 -0.35
N ALA A 73 -20.32 15.01 0.72
CA ALA A 73 -18.89 15.28 0.66
C ALA A 73 -18.16 14.24 -0.20
N GLU A 74 -18.44 12.95 -0.04
CA GLU A 74 -17.87 11.86 -0.86
C GLU A 74 -18.30 11.91 -2.34
N GLU A 75 -19.49 12.44 -2.66
CA GLU A 75 -19.88 12.73 -4.05
C GLU A 75 -19.01 13.84 -4.66
N ARG A 76 -18.73 14.91 -3.91
CA ARG A 76 -17.85 15.99 -4.37
C ARG A 76 -16.42 15.51 -4.57
N THR A 77 -15.90 14.64 -3.70
CA THR A 77 -14.56 14.06 -3.87
C THR A 77 -14.52 13.19 -5.12
N LEU A 78 -15.54 12.35 -5.37
CA LEU A 78 -15.66 11.55 -6.59
C LEU A 78 -15.67 12.44 -7.85
N MET A 79 -16.43 13.55 -7.86
CA MET A 79 -16.43 14.50 -8.98
C MET A 79 -15.05 15.13 -9.22
N ALA A 80 -14.31 15.45 -8.16
CA ALA A 80 -12.93 15.97 -8.28
C ALA A 80 -11.98 14.93 -8.88
N TRP A 81 -12.13 13.66 -8.50
CA TRP A 81 -11.38 12.55 -9.08
C TRP A 81 -11.70 12.32 -10.55
N ILE A 82 -12.99 12.37 -10.93
CA ILE A 82 -13.41 12.27 -12.33
C ILE A 82 -12.74 13.37 -13.17
N ARG A 83 -12.73 14.62 -12.67
CA ARG A 83 -12.09 15.74 -13.37
C ARG A 83 -10.59 15.50 -13.57
N THR A 84 -9.90 15.09 -12.50
CA THR A 84 -8.44 14.86 -12.52
C THR A 84 -8.08 13.70 -13.46
N ALA A 85 -8.84 12.60 -13.40
CA ALA A 85 -8.67 11.46 -14.30
C ALA A 85 -8.94 11.84 -15.76
N LEU A 86 -10.01 12.58 -16.03
CA LEU A 86 -10.36 13.04 -17.38
C LEU A 86 -9.24 13.93 -17.95
N SER A 87 -8.71 14.87 -17.17
CA SER A 87 -7.59 15.71 -17.60
C SER A 87 -6.35 14.89 -17.95
N MET A 88 -5.99 13.90 -17.13
CA MET A 88 -4.86 13.00 -17.44
C MET A 88 -5.08 12.20 -18.71
N ILE A 89 -6.27 11.64 -18.91
CA ILE A 89 -6.62 10.86 -20.12
C ILE A 89 -6.60 11.76 -21.36
N SER A 90 -7.25 12.92 -21.31
CA SER A 90 -7.30 13.88 -22.42
C SER A 90 -5.92 14.43 -22.77
N PHE A 91 -5.10 14.76 -21.77
CA PHE A 91 -3.73 15.22 -22.01
C PHE A 91 -2.86 14.11 -22.60
N GLY A 92 -2.97 12.87 -22.07
CA GLY A 92 -2.26 11.70 -22.61
C GLY A 92 -2.63 11.44 -24.07
N PHE A 93 -3.92 11.56 -24.42
CA PHE A 93 -4.41 11.47 -25.79
C PHE A 93 -3.92 12.61 -26.68
N GLY A 94 -3.96 13.84 -26.18
CA GLY A 94 -3.46 15.00 -26.90
C GLY A 94 -1.99 14.85 -27.27
N ILE A 95 -1.16 14.39 -26.31
CA ILE A 95 0.26 14.16 -26.54
C ILE A 95 0.50 13.07 -27.58
N ASP A 96 -0.12 11.89 -27.42
CA ASP A 96 0.02 10.78 -28.36
C ASP A 96 -0.35 11.21 -29.79
N ARG A 97 -1.46 11.93 -29.95
CA ARG A 97 -1.95 12.35 -31.27
C ARG A 97 -1.13 13.48 -31.87
N LEU A 98 -0.68 14.43 -31.06
CA LEU A 98 0.15 15.55 -31.51
C LEU A 98 1.47 15.06 -32.09
N PHE A 99 2.20 14.20 -31.37
CA PHE A 99 3.47 13.67 -31.85
C PHE A 99 3.28 12.75 -33.06
N THR A 100 2.23 11.93 -33.07
CA THR A 100 1.87 11.12 -34.25
C THR A 100 1.59 11.98 -35.49
N TYR A 101 1.04 13.20 -35.30
CA TYR A 101 0.77 14.12 -36.39
C TYR A 101 2.03 14.81 -36.91
N LEU A 102 2.87 15.32 -36.01
CA LEU A 102 4.13 15.98 -36.36
C LEU A 102 5.08 15.05 -37.12
N ASP A 103 5.17 13.79 -36.72
CA ASP A 103 6.06 12.81 -37.37
C ASP A 103 5.60 12.46 -38.80
N ARG A 104 4.29 12.53 -39.08
CA ARG A 104 3.78 12.36 -40.46
C ARG A 104 4.21 13.49 -41.40
N THR A 105 4.59 14.64 -40.87
CA THR A 105 4.99 15.81 -41.67
C THR A 105 6.50 15.90 -41.90
N GLU A 106 7.33 15.24 -41.08
CA GLU A 106 8.80 15.27 -41.19
C GLU A 106 9.39 13.89 -41.60
N THR A 107 9.34 13.58 -42.90
CA THR A 107 10.22 12.62 -43.63
C THR A 107 10.33 11.14 -43.17
N ALA A 108 10.17 10.26 -44.16
CA ALA A 108 10.41 8.82 -44.15
C ALA A 108 11.89 8.42 -43.94
N ALA A 109 12.44 8.62 -42.74
CA ALA A 109 13.70 8.00 -42.31
C ALA A 109 13.39 7.04 -41.15
N GLY A 110 13.19 5.77 -41.50
CA GLY A 110 12.93 4.70 -40.53
C GLY A 110 14.08 4.56 -39.54
N ILE A 111 13.75 4.59 -38.25
CA ILE A 111 14.20 3.73 -37.14
C ILE A 111 13.38 4.17 -35.91
N ASN A 112 12.41 3.34 -35.47
CA ASN A 112 11.84 3.18 -34.11
C ASN A 112 11.81 4.35 -33.08
N ARG A 113 11.76 5.62 -33.48
CA ARG A 113 11.48 6.74 -32.55
C ARG A 113 10.01 6.81 -32.14
N LEU A 114 9.12 6.36 -33.02
CA LEU A 114 7.65 6.24 -32.90
C LEU A 114 7.10 5.47 -31.67
N THR A 115 7.96 4.94 -30.81
CA THR A 115 7.56 4.22 -29.59
C THR A 115 7.65 5.06 -28.32
N GLU A 116 8.50 6.09 -28.24
CA GLU A 116 8.81 6.72 -26.94
C GLU A 116 7.77 7.79 -26.53
N GLU A 117 7.35 8.68 -27.44
CA GLU A 117 6.31 9.69 -27.13
C GLU A 117 4.92 9.06 -26.96
N ARG A 118 4.65 8.01 -27.74
CA ARG A 118 3.44 7.19 -27.62
C ARG A 118 3.37 6.46 -26.28
N VAL A 119 4.51 5.96 -25.79
CA VAL A 119 4.62 5.35 -24.46
C VAL A 119 4.20 6.34 -23.37
N LEU A 120 4.58 7.62 -23.49
CA LEU A 120 4.15 8.63 -22.54
C LEU A 120 2.63 8.88 -22.61
N GLY A 121 2.08 9.11 -23.80
CA GLY A 121 0.64 9.35 -23.94
C GLY A 121 -0.18 8.20 -23.35
N LEU A 122 0.19 6.96 -23.66
CA LEU A 122 -0.47 5.74 -23.16
C LEU A 122 -0.29 5.53 -21.65
N SER A 123 0.88 5.80 -21.10
CA SER A 123 1.13 5.67 -19.66
C SER A 123 0.35 6.69 -18.84
N LEU A 124 0.22 7.94 -19.33
CA LEU A 124 -0.61 8.94 -18.68
C LEU A 124 -2.11 8.62 -18.77
N MET A 125 -2.58 8.12 -19.91
CA MET A 125 -3.95 7.61 -20.03
C MET A 125 -4.21 6.45 -19.06
N THR A 126 -3.26 5.51 -18.95
CA THR A 126 -3.35 4.36 -18.05
C THR A 126 -3.42 4.83 -16.60
N LEU A 127 -2.60 5.83 -16.23
CA LEU A 127 -2.65 6.45 -14.90
C LEU A 127 -4.01 7.08 -14.61
N GLY A 128 -4.56 7.85 -15.56
CA GLY A 128 -5.90 8.44 -15.42
C GLY A 128 -6.99 7.39 -15.28
N LEU A 129 -6.94 6.31 -16.07
CA LEU A 129 -7.91 5.21 -16.02
C LEU A 129 -7.86 4.46 -14.69
N VAL A 130 -6.66 4.08 -14.23
CA VAL A 130 -6.49 3.39 -12.94
C VAL A 130 -6.95 4.28 -11.78
N THR A 131 -6.63 5.57 -11.84
CA THR A 131 -7.08 6.54 -10.83
C THR A 131 -8.61 6.61 -10.77
N LEU A 132 -9.29 6.63 -11.92
CA LEU A 132 -10.75 6.62 -11.99
C LEU A 132 -11.35 5.35 -11.39
N VAL A 133 -10.82 4.17 -11.74
CA VAL A 133 -11.25 2.89 -11.20
C VAL A 133 -11.07 2.86 -9.67
N MET A 134 -9.92 3.33 -9.18
CA MET A 134 -9.65 3.41 -7.75
C MET A 134 -10.62 4.34 -7.04
N ALA A 135 -10.96 5.50 -7.63
CA ALA A 135 -11.93 6.44 -7.08
C ALA A 135 -13.34 5.82 -6.99
N ILE A 136 -13.77 5.08 -8.02
CA ILE A 136 -15.06 4.36 -8.03
C ILE A 136 -15.12 3.31 -6.91
N ILE A 137 -14.07 2.48 -6.80
CA ILE A 137 -13.99 1.43 -5.76
C ILE A 137 -13.98 2.06 -4.36
N ASN A 138 -13.20 3.12 -4.16
CA ASN A 138 -13.12 3.82 -2.89
C ASN A 138 -14.47 4.42 -2.50
N HIS A 139 -15.13 5.12 -3.42
CA HIS A 139 -16.46 5.70 -3.21
C HIS A 139 -17.49 4.61 -2.84
N TRP A 140 -17.53 3.51 -3.58
CA TRP A 140 -18.46 2.41 -3.30
C TRP A 140 -18.20 1.75 -1.94
N THR A 141 -16.92 1.58 -1.56
CA THR A 141 -16.53 1.02 -0.27
C THR A 141 -16.89 1.96 0.87
N MET A 142 -16.69 3.27 0.69
CA MET A 142 -17.01 4.28 1.68
C MET A 142 -18.51 4.37 1.92
N LEU A 143 -19.33 4.35 0.86
CA LEU A 143 -20.80 4.32 0.98
C LEU A 143 -21.28 3.12 1.80
N LYS A 144 -20.76 1.92 1.52
CA LYS A 144 -21.08 0.72 2.31
C LYS A 144 -20.67 0.83 3.78
N THR A 145 -19.57 1.52 4.04
CA THR A 145 -19.06 1.72 5.41
C THR A 145 -19.96 2.69 6.19
N ILE A 146 -20.41 3.77 5.55
CA ILE A 146 -21.33 4.76 6.12
C ILE A 146 -22.72 4.16 6.40
N GLU A 147 -23.19 3.25 5.55
CA GLU A 147 -24.48 2.56 5.73
C GLU A 147 -24.49 1.58 6.92
N SER A 148 -23.32 1.13 7.38
CA SER A 148 -23.23 0.18 8.49
C SER A 148 -23.66 0.80 9.83
N LYS A 149 -24.53 0.10 10.58
CA LYS A 149 -25.04 0.56 11.89
C LYS A 149 -23.95 0.79 12.94
N ASN A 150 -22.80 0.11 12.81
CA ASN A 150 -21.66 0.22 13.70
C ASN A 150 -20.48 0.93 13.01
N TYR A 151 -20.71 2.13 12.47
CA TYR A 151 -19.64 2.95 11.91
C TYR A 151 -18.59 3.26 12.99
N LYS A 152 -17.42 2.65 12.89
CA LYS A 152 -16.23 3.02 13.65
C LYS A 152 -15.27 3.75 12.72
N TYR A 153 -14.80 4.92 13.14
CA TYR A 153 -13.77 5.65 12.41
C TYR A 153 -12.53 4.75 12.27
N GLY A 154 -12.26 4.32 11.04
CA GLY A 154 -11.08 3.52 10.70
C GLY A 154 -10.01 4.41 10.05
N PRO A 155 -8.71 4.09 10.21
CA PRO A 155 -7.66 4.76 9.47
C PRO A 155 -7.80 4.45 7.97
N THR A 156 -8.38 5.38 7.21
CA THR A 156 -8.41 5.30 5.74
C THR A 156 -7.20 6.01 5.16
N TRP A 157 -6.75 5.56 3.97
CA TRP A 157 -5.67 6.24 3.26
C TRP A 157 -6.11 7.67 2.93
N SER A 158 -5.32 8.66 3.35
CA SER A 158 -5.61 10.07 3.06
C SER A 158 -5.55 10.31 1.55
N GLN A 159 -6.73 10.38 0.93
CA GLN A 159 -6.90 10.62 -0.51
C GLN A 159 -6.23 11.94 -0.92
N GLY A 160 -6.32 12.98 -0.07
CA GLY A 160 -5.67 14.27 -0.30
C GLY A 160 -4.15 14.19 -0.29
N LEU A 161 -3.57 13.40 0.62
CA LEU A 161 -2.11 13.21 0.69
C LEU A 161 -1.57 12.44 -0.53
N VAL A 162 -2.35 11.48 -1.04
CA VAL A 162 -2.04 10.77 -2.28
C VAL A 162 -1.96 11.77 -3.45
N VAL A 163 -3.00 12.57 -3.67
CA VAL A 163 -3.04 13.54 -4.77
C VAL A 163 -1.91 14.57 -4.66
N ALA A 164 -1.74 15.16 -3.48
CA ALA A 164 -0.69 16.16 -3.25
C ALA A 164 0.71 15.60 -3.57
N THR A 165 0.97 14.36 -3.15
CA THR A 165 2.24 13.67 -3.43
C THR A 165 2.44 13.46 -4.93
N VAL A 166 1.42 12.96 -5.64
CA VAL A 166 1.53 12.70 -7.08
C VAL A 166 1.76 14.00 -7.86
N LEU A 167 0.98 15.04 -7.56
CA LEU A 167 1.11 16.34 -8.24
C LEU A 167 2.44 17.02 -7.92
N LEU A 168 2.92 16.95 -6.69
CA LEU A 168 4.22 17.50 -6.30
C LEU A 168 5.34 16.85 -7.11
N PHE A 169 5.35 15.52 -7.21
CA PHE A 169 6.41 14.81 -7.93
C PHE A 169 6.32 14.97 -9.44
N LEU A 170 5.10 14.96 -10.01
CA LEU A 170 4.91 15.21 -11.43
C LEU A 170 5.29 16.64 -11.80
N GLY A 171 4.96 17.61 -10.94
CA GLY A 171 5.37 19.01 -11.07
C GLY A 171 6.89 19.17 -11.00
N LEU A 172 7.55 18.56 -10.01
CA LEU A 172 9.02 18.59 -9.88
C LEU A 172 9.71 17.93 -11.08
N ALA A 173 9.23 16.76 -11.51
CA ALA A 173 9.79 16.04 -12.65
C ALA A 173 9.67 16.82 -13.97
N ALA A 174 8.57 17.56 -14.16
CA ALA A 174 8.42 18.47 -15.31
C ALA A 174 9.28 19.74 -15.18
N PHE A 175 9.45 20.25 -13.97
CA PHE A 175 10.15 21.51 -13.69
C PHE A 175 11.68 21.40 -13.81
N ILE A 176 12.27 20.30 -13.33
CA ILE A 176 13.74 20.12 -13.33
C ILE A 176 14.34 20.25 -14.74
N PRO A 177 13.84 19.57 -15.80
CA PRO A 177 14.33 19.73 -17.17
C PRO A 177 14.20 21.16 -17.70
N LEU A 178 13.12 21.87 -17.35
CA LEU A 178 12.86 23.24 -17.78
C LEU A 178 13.88 24.24 -17.19
N VAL A 179 14.32 24.02 -15.95
CA VAL A 179 15.25 24.93 -15.26
C VAL A 179 16.71 24.62 -15.58
N VAL A 180 17.08 23.35 -15.68
CA VAL A 180 18.49 22.95 -15.80
C VAL A 180 19.08 23.34 -17.17
N GLY A 181 18.26 23.46 -18.22
CA GLY A 181 18.71 23.79 -19.57
C GLY A 181 19.55 22.66 -20.18
N GLY A 182 19.20 22.20 -21.39
CA GLY A 182 19.93 21.13 -22.08
C GLY A 182 19.40 19.72 -21.87
N VAL A 183 18.24 19.55 -21.22
CA VAL A 183 17.48 18.29 -21.25
C VAL A 183 16.39 18.43 -22.31
N GLN A 184 16.51 17.69 -23.42
CA GLN A 184 15.43 17.65 -24.41
C GLN A 184 14.21 16.97 -23.78
N MET A 185 13.02 17.57 -23.91
CA MET A 185 11.79 17.02 -23.32
C MET A 185 11.51 15.58 -23.78
N ALA A 186 11.98 15.19 -24.97
CA ALA A 186 11.91 13.81 -25.45
C ALA A 186 12.69 12.84 -24.54
N GLU A 187 13.88 13.20 -24.05
CA GLU A 187 14.72 12.34 -23.19
C GLU A 187 14.14 12.10 -21.79
N VAL A 188 13.26 12.99 -21.32
CA VAL A 188 12.61 12.90 -20.00
C VAL A 188 11.67 11.70 -19.92
N PHE A 189 11.15 11.26 -21.06
CA PHE A 189 10.02 10.34 -21.11
C PHE A 189 10.32 9.01 -21.81
N THR A 190 11.58 8.78 -22.16
CA THR A 190 12.05 7.51 -22.70
C THR A 190 12.19 6.44 -21.60
N LEU A 191 12.18 5.16 -21.99
CA LEU A 191 12.44 4.03 -21.09
C LEU A 191 13.79 4.12 -20.37
N ASN A 192 14.75 4.78 -20.99
CA ASN A 192 16.10 4.98 -20.49
C ASN A 192 16.28 6.37 -19.88
N SER A 193 15.17 7.08 -19.60
CA SER A 193 15.17 8.42 -19.06
C SER A 193 15.93 8.48 -17.75
N ARG A 194 16.82 9.48 -17.66
CA ARG A 194 17.48 9.86 -16.40
C ARG A 194 16.46 10.24 -15.33
N VAL A 195 15.31 10.77 -15.71
CA VAL A 195 14.26 11.17 -14.77
C VAL A 195 13.57 9.95 -14.15
N ILE A 196 13.22 8.94 -14.94
CA ILE A 196 12.59 7.71 -14.42
C ILE A 196 13.56 6.96 -13.50
N THR A 197 14.82 6.85 -13.90
CA THR A 197 15.85 6.14 -13.12
C THR A 197 16.21 6.88 -11.82
N THR A 198 16.32 8.21 -11.84
CA THR A 198 16.53 9.03 -10.62
C THR A 198 15.31 9.01 -9.70
N LEU A 199 14.10 9.08 -10.24
CA LEU A 199 12.87 8.99 -9.47
C LEU A 199 12.71 7.60 -8.83
N ALA A 200 13.01 6.53 -9.57
CA ALA A 200 13.02 5.17 -9.02
C ALA A 200 14.05 5.02 -7.89
N ALA A 201 15.26 5.55 -8.07
CA ALA A 201 16.31 5.53 -7.04
C ALA A 201 15.88 6.31 -5.79
N LEU A 202 15.29 7.50 -5.96
CA LEU A 202 14.78 8.31 -4.85
C LEU A 202 13.64 7.60 -4.10
N ILE A 203 12.70 6.98 -4.81
CA ILE A 203 11.62 6.18 -4.20
C ILE A 203 12.21 5.03 -3.39
N ILE A 204 13.18 4.28 -3.94
CA ILE A 204 13.86 3.20 -3.21
C ILE A 204 14.55 3.73 -1.96
N PHE A 205 15.25 4.85 -2.07
CA PHE A 205 15.94 5.48 -0.95
C PHE A 205 14.95 5.82 0.17
N ILE A 206 13.84 6.48 -0.15
CA ILE A 206 12.82 6.84 0.84
C ILE A 206 12.16 5.59 1.43
N LEU A 207 11.88 4.55 0.62
CA LEU A 207 11.33 3.28 1.11
C LEU A 207 12.27 2.55 2.07
N MET A 208 13.58 2.52 1.79
CA MET A 208 14.58 1.90 2.66
C MET A 208 14.79 2.67 3.95
N LEU A 209 14.85 4.01 3.87
CA LEU A 209 14.92 4.90 5.03
C LEU A 209 13.69 4.72 5.93
N SER A 210 12.52 4.74 5.31
CA SER A 210 11.23 4.54 5.98
C SER A 210 11.12 3.15 6.62
N LEU A 211 11.58 2.10 5.93
CA LEU A 211 11.63 0.75 6.49
C LEU A 211 12.51 0.72 7.74
N GLY A 212 13.72 1.28 7.68
CA GLY A 212 14.62 1.33 8.84
C GLY A 212 14.00 2.09 10.02
N ALA A 213 13.36 3.23 9.75
CA ALA A 213 12.74 4.07 10.79
C ALA A 213 11.53 3.41 11.48
N GLN A 214 10.79 2.54 10.77
CA GLN A 214 9.65 1.80 11.30
C GLN A 214 10.02 0.46 11.92
N THR A 215 11.21 -0.09 11.63
CA THR A 215 11.55 -1.45 12.05
C THR A 215 11.97 -1.46 13.52
N SER A 216 11.25 -2.23 14.33
CA SER A 216 11.63 -2.47 15.73
C SER A 216 12.82 -3.44 15.83
N PRO A 217 13.68 -3.31 16.86
CA PRO A 217 14.78 -4.24 17.07
C PRO A 217 14.36 -5.72 17.20
N SER A 218 13.17 -5.98 17.76
CA SER A 218 12.65 -7.34 17.92
C SER A 218 12.24 -7.99 16.59
N SER A 219 11.70 -7.21 15.64
CA SER A 219 11.35 -7.69 14.30
C SER A 219 12.57 -7.98 13.43
N LEU A 220 13.74 -7.38 13.73
CA LEU A 220 14.99 -7.68 13.00
C LEU A 220 15.50 -9.09 13.28
N VAL A 221 15.42 -9.50 14.54
CA VAL A 221 16.09 -10.71 15.03
C VAL A 221 15.22 -11.96 14.89
N THR A 222 13.97 -11.83 14.43
CA THR A 222 13.01 -12.95 14.32
C THR A 222 13.56 -14.14 13.53
N LEU A 223 14.09 -13.95 12.31
CA LEU A 223 14.72 -15.05 11.56
C LEU A 223 16.08 -15.45 12.13
N TRP A 224 16.82 -14.52 12.72
CA TRP A 224 18.13 -14.77 13.31
C TRP A 224 18.05 -15.68 14.55
N GLN A 225 16.92 -15.67 15.26
CA GLN A 225 16.60 -16.63 16.32
C GLN A 225 16.30 -18.04 15.79
N GLN A 226 16.03 -18.18 14.49
CA GLN A 226 15.70 -19.44 13.83
C GLN A 226 16.72 -19.77 12.72
N PRO A 227 17.97 -20.12 13.06
CA PRO A 227 19.07 -20.22 12.10
C PRO A 227 18.81 -21.22 10.97
N ASN A 228 18.10 -22.32 11.26
CA ASN A 228 17.69 -23.29 10.23
C ASN A 228 16.74 -22.68 9.20
N LEU A 229 15.75 -21.89 9.65
CA LEU A 229 14.81 -21.22 8.77
C LEU A 229 15.49 -20.09 7.99
N LEU A 230 16.36 -19.31 8.65
CA LEU A 230 17.16 -18.28 8.00
C LEU A 230 18.03 -18.88 6.90
N GLY A 231 18.79 -19.94 7.18
CA GLY A 231 19.64 -20.62 6.20
C GLY A 231 18.84 -21.12 4.99
N ARG A 232 17.68 -21.77 5.23
CA ARG A 232 16.78 -22.21 4.15
C ARG A 232 16.22 -21.04 3.32
N SER A 233 15.88 -19.93 3.98
CA SER A 233 15.37 -18.72 3.32
C SER A 233 16.43 -18.05 2.45
N LEU A 234 17.66 -17.94 2.96
CA LEU A 234 18.80 -17.40 2.22
C LEU A 234 19.18 -18.32 1.06
N LEU A 235 19.17 -19.64 1.26
CA LEU A 235 19.42 -20.61 0.19
C LEU A 235 18.37 -20.51 -0.91
N ALA A 236 17.08 -20.39 -0.57
CA ALA A 236 16.02 -20.16 -1.55
C ALA A 236 16.24 -18.88 -2.36
N THR A 237 16.57 -17.79 -1.65
CA THR A 237 16.54 -16.43 -2.20
C THR A 237 17.83 -16.02 -2.91
N LEU A 238 18.99 -16.40 -2.38
CA LEU A 238 20.31 -15.97 -2.85
C LEU A 238 20.99 -17.00 -3.76
N VAL A 239 20.60 -18.28 -3.66
CA VAL A 239 21.26 -19.37 -4.42
C VAL A 239 20.28 -20.02 -5.40
N LEU A 240 19.25 -20.71 -4.91
CA LEU A 240 18.36 -21.48 -5.77
C LEU A 240 17.65 -20.60 -6.78
N PHE A 241 17.05 -19.49 -6.36
CA PHE A 241 16.33 -18.62 -7.27
C PHE A 241 17.22 -18.03 -8.38
N PRO A 242 18.38 -17.39 -8.09
CA PRO A 242 19.23 -16.88 -9.16
C PRO A 242 19.79 -17.97 -10.09
N VAL A 243 20.24 -19.10 -9.54
CA VAL A 243 20.74 -20.22 -10.34
C VAL A 243 19.62 -20.81 -11.20
N GLY A 244 18.44 -21.06 -10.65
CA GLY A 244 17.30 -21.57 -11.39
C GLY A 244 16.80 -20.58 -12.43
N ALA A 245 16.80 -19.28 -12.13
CA ALA A 245 16.49 -18.23 -13.11
C ALA A 245 17.46 -18.26 -14.29
N ALA A 246 18.75 -18.47 -14.02
CA ALA A 246 19.77 -18.57 -15.05
C ALA A 246 19.70 -19.87 -15.85
N VAL A 247 19.41 -21.01 -15.21
CA VAL A 247 19.22 -22.30 -15.90
C VAL A 247 17.98 -22.26 -16.78
N ILE A 248 16.83 -21.81 -16.25
CA ILE A 248 15.60 -21.65 -17.04
C ILE A 248 15.83 -20.65 -18.16
N GLY A 249 16.52 -19.53 -17.87
CA GLY A 249 16.97 -18.56 -18.86
C GLY A 249 17.75 -19.24 -19.96
N TYR A 250 18.86 -19.91 -19.65
CA TYR A 250 19.70 -20.61 -20.61
C TYR A 250 18.92 -21.63 -21.46
N LEU A 251 18.09 -22.47 -20.83
CA LEU A 251 17.32 -23.50 -21.54
C LEU A 251 16.26 -22.90 -22.48
N VAL A 252 15.55 -21.86 -22.05
CA VAL A 252 14.44 -21.27 -22.82
C VAL A 252 14.96 -20.26 -23.85
N LEU A 253 16.05 -19.57 -23.54
CA LEU A 253 16.61 -18.47 -24.31
C LEU A 253 17.76 -18.92 -25.24
N SER A 254 18.27 -20.14 -25.14
CA SER A 254 19.28 -20.67 -26.06
C SER A 254 18.74 -20.77 -27.51
N GLY A 255 19.51 -20.29 -28.50
CA GLY A 255 19.20 -20.48 -29.92
C GLY A 255 19.23 -19.23 -30.84
N GLY A 256 20.19 -18.33 -30.68
CA GLY A 256 20.62 -17.40 -31.75
C GLY A 256 19.65 -16.30 -32.21
N HIS A 257 18.48 -16.13 -31.59
CA HIS A 257 17.52 -15.10 -32.00
C HIS A 257 17.93 -13.69 -31.53
N SER A 258 17.76 -12.70 -32.41
CA SER A 258 17.97 -11.29 -32.09
C SER A 258 17.08 -10.84 -30.92
N GLY A 259 17.67 -10.21 -29.90
CA GLY A 259 16.95 -9.69 -28.73
C GLY A 259 16.97 -10.61 -27.50
N VAL A 260 17.36 -11.88 -27.66
CA VAL A 260 17.40 -12.83 -26.55
C VAL A 260 18.49 -12.48 -25.52
N GLY A 261 19.64 -11.96 -25.98
CA GLY A 261 20.68 -11.46 -25.09
C GLY A 261 20.20 -10.34 -24.15
N ARG A 262 19.30 -9.47 -24.62
CA ARG A 262 18.72 -8.39 -23.80
C ARG A 262 17.80 -8.95 -22.71
N VAL A 263 17.03 -9.97 -23.05
CA VAL A 263 16.16 -10.67 -22.09
C VAL A 263 16.98 -11.40 -21.04
N ALA A 264 18.00 -12.15 -21.45
CA ALA A 264 18.89 -12.86 -20.54
C ALA A 264 19.60 -11.88 -19.59
N LEU A 265 20.10 -10.76 -20.11
CA LEU A 265 20.75 -9.70 -19.34
C LEU A 265 19.78 -9.08 -18.32
N GLY A 266 18.57 -8.70 -18.75
CA GLY A 266 17.56 -8.12 -17.86
C GLY A 266 17.12 -9.07 -16.74
N LEU A 267 16.90 -10.35 -17.06
CA LEU A 267 16.56 -11.37 -16.07
C LEU A 267 17.73 -11.68 -15.13
N GLY A 268 18.96 -11.71 -15.64
CA GLY A 268 20.17 -11.95 -14.84
C GLY A 268 20.42 -10.83 -13.82
N VAL A 269 20.36 -9.56 -14.25
CA VAL A 269 20.49 -8.42 -13.34
C VAL A 269 19.35 -8.41 -12.31
N LEU A 270 18.12 -8.73 -12.72
CA LEU A 270 17.00 -8.79 -11.80
C LEU A 270 17.10 -9.95 -10.80
N ALA A 271 17.62 -11.10 -11.22
CA ALA A 271 17.85 -12.24 -10.35
C ALA A 271 18.94 -11.95 -9.30
N ALA A 272 19.97 -11.19 -9.67
CA ALA A 272 21.01 -10.70 -8.77
C ALA A 272 20.55 -9.54 -7.86
N ALA A 273 19.47 -8.83 -8.26
CA ALA A 273 18.95 -7.73 -7.49
C ALA A 273 18.45 -8.18 -6.10
N PRO A 274 18.66 -7.35 -5.08
CA PRO A 274 18.26 -7.68 -3.71
C PRO A 274 16.74 -7.71 -3.53
N GLY A 275 16.28 -8.11 -2.34
CA GLY A 275 14.85 -8.15 -2.01
C GLY A 275 14.15 -6.80 -2.18
N ALA A 276 12.89 -6.82 -2.61
CA ALA A 276 12.12 -5.62 -2.93
C ALA A 276 11.84 -4.75 -1.69
N PRO A 277 11.82 -3.41 -1.83
CA PRO A 277 11.50 -2.49 -0.73
C PRO A 277 10.12 -2.63 -0.08
N LEU A 278 9.18 -3.29 -0.75
CA LEU A 278 7.83 -3.53 -0.27
C LEU A 278 7.55 -5.02 -0.02
N LEU A 279 8.60 -5.81 0.23
CA LEU A 279 8.50 -7.26 0.45
C LEU A 279 7.56 -7.57 1.61
N SER A 280 7.67 -6.87 2.73
CA SER A 280 6.79 -7.05 3.91
C SER A 280 5.31 -6.86 3.60
N ARG A 281 4.96 -5.78 2.88
CA ARG A 281 3.58 -5.51 2.45
C ARG A 281 3.08 -6.57 1.47
N ARG A 282 3.90 -6.95 0.48
CA ARG A 282 3.56 -7.99 -0.50
C ARG A 282 3.33 -9.35 0.17
N ALA A 283 4.22 -9.75 1.07
CA ALA A 283 4.09 -10.97 1.84
C ALA A 283 2.81 -10.96 2.69
N SER A 284 2.53 -9.88 3.41
CA SER A 284 1.30 -9.74 4.19
C SER A 284 0.04 -9.83 3.32
N MET A 285 0.03 -9.20 2.14
CA MET A 285 -1.08 -9.31 1.19
C MET A 285 -1.35 -10.75 0.72
N ALA A 286 -0.31 -11.59 0.67
CA ALA A 286 -0.35 -13.02 0.35
C ALA A 286 -0.62 -13.93 1.58
N GLY A 287 -0.98 -13.37 2.74
CA GLY A 287 -1.18 -14.13 3.98
C GLY A 287 0.12 -14.51 4.69
N GLY A 288 1.25 -13.96 4.27
CA GLY A 288 2.55 -14.22 4.87
C GLY A 288 2.75 -13.54 6.22
N ASN A 289 3.55 -14.16 7.09
CA ASN A 289 3.91 -13.60 8.39
C ASN A 289 4.75 -12.30 8.19
N PRO A 290 4.26 -11.13 8.65
CA PRO A 290 4.93 -9.85 8.40
C PRO A 290 6.27 -9.72 9.13
N ASN A 291 6.44 -10.33 10.32
CA ASN A 291 7.70 -10.27 11.06
C ASN A 291 8.81 -11.05 10.35
N VAL A 292 8.48 -12.24 9.85
CA VAL A 292 9.40 -13.03 9.01
C VAL A 292 9.78 -12.26 7.75
N ALA A 293 8.79 -11.64 7.10
CA ALA A 293 9.01 -10.88 5.88
C ALA A 293 9.91 -9.64 6.11
N ILE A 294 9.70 -8.88 7.19
CA ILE A 294 10.54 -7.74 7.57
C ILE A 294 11.97 -8.20 7.88
N SER A 295 12.12 -9.24 8.73
CA SER A 295 13.44 -9.79 9.09
C SER A 295 14.20 -10.27 7.84
N LEU A 296 13.51 -10.95 6.91
CA LEU A 296 14.08 -11.40 5.65
C LEU A 296 14.50 -10.21 4.78
N GLN A 297 13.62 -9.22 4.63
CA GLN A 297 13.86 -8.04 3.81
C GLN A 297 15.08 -7.26 4.29
N VAL A 298 15.20 -7.02 5.60
CA VAL A 298 16.36 -6.33 6.18
C VAL A 298 17.63 -7.16 6.02
N THR A 299 17.56 -8.47 6.28
CA THR A 299 18.73 -9.35 6.13
C THR A 299 19.25 -9.38 4.69
N LEU A 300 18.35 -9.52 3.70
CA LEU A 300 18.70 -9.48 2.29
C LEU A 300 19.25 -8.11 1.87
N ALA A 301 18.70 -7.02 2.41
CA ALA A 301 19.19 -5.68 2.12
C ALA A 301 20.62 -5.45 2.64
N LEU A 302 20.94 -5.95 3.84
CA LEU A 302 22.29 -5.86 4.40
C LEU A 302 23.30 -6.73 3.63
N LEU A 303 22.90 -7.95 3.26
CA LEU A 303 23.76 -8.86 2.50
C LEU A 303 23.96 -8.42 1.04
N ALA A 304 23.05 -7.61 0.49
CA ALA A 304 23.03 -7.16 -0.90
C ALA A 304 24.37 -6.58 -1.39
N ILE A 305 25.09 -5.86 -0.52
CA ILE A 305 26.37 -5.22 -0.88
C ILE A 305 27.41 -6.24 -1.37
N VAL A 306 27.37 -7.46 -0.84
CA VAL A 306 28.24 -8.56 -1.26
C VAL A 306 27.51 -9.48 -2.23
N THR A 307 26.26 -9.85 -1.90
CA THR A 307 25.57 -10.90 -2.64
C THR A 307 25.15 -10.47 -4.04
N THR A 308 24.75 -9.21 -4.26
CA THR A 308 24.35 -8.74 -5.59
C THR A 308 25.50 -8.76 -6.60
N PRO A 309 26.67 -8.12 -6.34
CA PRO A 309 27.79 -8.20 -7.27
C PRO A 309 28.34 -9.63 -7.40
N LEU A 310 28.36 -10.42 -6.31
CA LEU A 310 28.79 -11.82 -6.36
C LEU A 310 27.87 -12.68 -7.23
N THR A 311 26.54 -12.59 -7.02
CA THR A 311 25.57 -13.34 -7.83
C THR A 311 25.68 -12.92 -9.29
N LEU A 312 25.80 -11.61 -9.58
CA LEU A 312 25.96 -11.14 -10.94
C LEU A 312 27.24 -11.71 -11.58
N TRP A 313 28.37 -11.65 -10.87
CA TRP A 313 29.63 -12.25 -11.30
C TRP A 313 29.48 -13.74 -11.60
N VAL A 314 28.93 -14.54 -10.67
CA VAL A 314 28.71 -15.98 -10.86
C VAL A 314 27.82 -16.25 -12.09
N LEU A 315 26.72 -15.50 -12.24
CA LEU A 315 25.81 -15.68 -13.38
C LEU A 315 26.48 -15.37 -14.71
N THR A 316 27.36 -14.35 -14.76
CA THR A 316 28.15 -14.05 -15.97
C THR A 316 29.18 -15.13 -16.31
N GLN A 317 29.75 -15.81 -15.31
CA GLN A 317 30.70 -16.89 -15.57
C GLN A 317 30.01 -18.19 -16.00
N LEU A 318 28.85 -18.50 -15.42
CA LEU A 318 28.19 -19.78 -15.61
C LEU A 318 27.26 -19.87 -16.82
N PHE A 319 26.52 -18.79 -17.15
CA PHE A 319 25.34 -18.93 -18.03
C PHE A 319 25.27 -17.91 -19.17
N ALA A 320 26.05 -16.84 -19.15
CA ALA A 320 26.21 -15.94 -20.29
C ALA A 320 27.47 -15.08 -20.11
N PRO A 321 28.36 -14.94 -21.12
CA PRO A 321 29.25 -13.79 -21.20
C PRO A 321 28.37 -12.57 -21.44
N ILE A 322 27.75 -12.06 -20.38
CA ILE A 322 27.25 -10.69 -20.37
C ILE A 322 28.52 -9.88 -20.62
N ASP A 323 28.60 -9.15 -21.73
CA ASP A 323 29.67 -8.16 -22.00
C ASP A 323 29.67 -7.00 -20.99
N ALA A 324 29.20 -7.26 -19.78
CA ALA A 324 29.40 -6.45 -18.61
C ALA A 324 30.87 -6.60 -18.22
N SER A 325 31.70 -5.74 -18.80
CA SER A 325 32.90 -5.17 -18.16
C SER A 325 32.52 -4.40 -16.87
N ALA A 326 31.60 -4.96 -16.09
CA ALA A 326 31.01 -4.33 -14.94
C ALA A 326 32.08 -4.21 -13.87
N ASP A 327 32.31 -2.98 -13.46
CA ASP A 327 33.00 -2.69 -12.23
C ASP A 327 32.12 -3.18 -11.06
N TYR A 328 32.38 -4.41 -10.60
CA TYR A 328 31.66 -5.01 -9.48
C TYR A 328 31.80 -4.18 -8.20
N LEU A 329 32.90 -3.43 -8.05
CA LEU A 329 33.07 -2.50 -6.93
C LEU A 329 32.14 -1.29 -7.09
N ALA A 330 31.96 -0.78 -8.30
CA ALA A 330 30.95 0.25 -8.57
C ALA A 330 29.53 -0.26 -8.28
N ILE A 331 29.19 -1.50 -8.67
CA ILE A 331 27.90 -2.12 -8.33
C ILE A 331 27.72 -2.23 -6.81
N ALA A 332 28.75 -2.66 -6.08
CA ALA A 332 28.71 -2.73 -4.62
C ALA A 332 28.49 -1.35 -3.99
N LYS A 333 29.19 -0.31 -4.47
CA LYS A 333 28.99 1.09 -4.02
C LYS A 333 27.58 1.59 -4.33
N GLN A 334 27.04 1.25 -5.50
CA GLN A 334 25.68 1.61 -5.89
C GLN A 334 24.65 0.96 -4.97
N VAL A 335 24.78 -0.34 -4.67
CA VAL A 335 23.90 -1.04 -3.70
C VAL A 335 24.03 -0.45 -2.30
N LEU A 336 25.26 -0.13 -1.87
CA LEU A 336 25.52 0.50 -0.59
C LEU A 336 24.76 1.84 -0.49
N LEU A 337 24.92 2.72 -1.48
CA LEU A 337 24.30 4.05 -1.46
C LEU A 337 22.78 4.01 -1.63
N ALA A 338 22.26 3.13 -2.50
CA ALA A 338 20.84 3.08 -2.82
C ALA A 338 20.00 2.33 -1.78
N GLN A 339 20.58 1.35 -1.07
CA GLN A 339 19.82 0.44 -0.21
C GLN A 339 20.34 0.35 1.22
N VAL A 340 21.63 0.08 1.41
CA VAL A 340 22.19 -0.17 2.75
C VAL A 340 22.27 1.12 3.57
N LEU A 341 22.76 2.21 2.95
CA LEU A 341 22.90 3.51 3.59
C LEU A 341 21.55 4.07 4.09
N PRO A 342 20.50 4.20 3.26
CA PRO A 342 19.21 4.69 3.75
C PRO A 342 18.61 3.79 4.83
N LEU A 343 18.71 2.45 4.69
CA LEU A 343 18.25 1.52 5.72
C LEU A 343 18.99 1.72 7.05
N GLY A 344 20.31 1.83 7.00
CA GLY A 344 21.15 2.09 8.17
C GLY A 344 20.84 3.43 8.83
N LEU A 345 20.62 4.49 8.04
CA LEU A 345 20.16 5.78 8.54
C LEU A 345 18.79 5.67 9.22
N GLY A 346 17.85 4.93 8.63
CA GLY A 346 16.53 4.70 9.22
C GLY A 346 16.62 3.96 10.57
N LEU A 347 17.43 2.92 10.64
CA LEU A 347 17.67 2.17 11.87
C LEU A 347 18.36 3.03 12.94
N ALA A 348 19.31 3.89 12.54
CA ALA A 348 19.95 4.85 13.43
C ALA A 348 18.93 5.86 13.96
N LEU A 349 18.10 6.45 13.10
CA LEU A 349 17.01 7.35 13.49
C LEU A 349 16.05 6.68 14.47
N ARG A 350 15.67 5.41 14.22
CA ARG A 350 14.84 4.64 15.14
C ARG A 350 15.50 4.45 16.50
N LYS A 351 16.81 4.22 16.54
CA LYS A 351 17.58 4.09 17.78
C LYS A 351 17.64 5.40 18.58
N PHE A 352 17.77 6.55 17.92
CA PHE A 352 17.95 7.84 18.60
C PHE A 352 16.64 8.57 18.94
N SER A 353 15.63 8.48 18.07
CA SER A 353 14.39 9.28 18.20
C SER A 353 13.15 8.45 18.54
N GLY A 354 13.31 7.12 18.73
CA GLY A 354 12.25 6.22 19.20
C GLY A 354 10.95 6.32 18.40
N GLU A 355 9.87 6.70 19.07
CA GLU A 355 8.52 6.80 18.50
C GLU A 355 8.40 7.92 17.45
N GLN A 356 9.15 9.02 17.58
CA GLN A 356 9.11 10.10 16.59
C GLN A 356 9.64 9.64 15.22
N ALA A 357 10.67 8.79 15.22
CA ALA A 357 11.19 8.19 13.99
C ALA A 357 10.16 7.26 13.34
N GLU A 358 9.31 6.60 14.14
CA GLU A 358 8.22 5.79 13.61
C GLU A 358 7.21 6.63 12.83
N ASN A 359 6.76 7.73 13.43
CA ASN A 359 5.77 8.62 12.82
C ASN A 359 6.28 9.23 11.51
N VAL A 360 7.51 9.72 11.50
CA VAL A 360 8.17 10.21 10.28
C VAL A 360 8.34 9.07 9.27
N GLY A 361 8.74 7.88 9.72
CA GLY A 361 8.88 6.69 8.90
C GLY A 361 7.57 6.28 8.22
N GLN A 362 6.45 6.30 8.94
CA GLN A 362 5.12 5.99 8.42
C GLN A 362 4.67 6.99 7.35
N LEU A 363 4.93 8.29 7.56
CA LEU A 363 4.66 9.34 6.56
C LEU A 363 5.49 9.09 5.29
N LEU A 364 6.80 8.89 5.44
CA LEU A 364 7.70 8.59 4.31
C LEU A 364 7.30 7.30 3.57
N ALA A 365 6.87 6.27 4.30
CA ALA A 365 6.37 5.02 3.71
C ALA A 365 5.13 5.27 2.86
N THR A 366 4.22 6.10 3.36
CA THR A 366 2.98 6.43 2.65
C THR A 366 3.30 7.17 1.36
N ILE A 367 4.10 8.25 1.43
CA ILE A 367 4.55 9.02 0.28
C ILE A 367 5.23 8.11 -0.75
N ALA A 368 6.25 7.34 -0.33
CA ALA A 368 7.03 6.54 -1.25
C ALA A 368 6.28 5.33 -1.80
N SER A 369 5.38 4.72 -1.03
CA SER A 369 4.49 3.65 -1.54
C SER A 369 3.53 4.18 -2.58
N THR A 370 2.98 5.39 -2.39
CA THR A 370 2.11 6.04 -3.38
C THR A 370 2.88 6.35 -4.65
N LEU A 371 4.08 6.92 -4.56
CA LEU A 371 4.92 7.18 -5.72
C LEU A 371 5.33 5.90 -6.44
N PHE A 372 5.66 4.84 -5.69
CA PHE A 372 5.95 3.53 -6.26
C PHE A 372 4.73 2.96 -6.99
N ALA A 373 3.53 3.12 -6.45
CA ALA A 373 2.29 2.69 -7.11
C ALA A 373 2.05 3.48 -8.41
N VAL A 374 2.27 4.80 -8.42
CA VAL A 374 2.19 5.61 -9.64
C VAL A 374 3.23 5.18 -10.67
N LEU A 375 4.48 4.98 -10.25
CA LEU A 375 5.55 4.47 -11.12
C LEU A 375 5.19 3.10 -11.70
N LEU A 376 4.55 2.22 -10.91
CA LEU A 376 4.10 0.91 -11.37
C LEU A 376 2.98 1.03 -12.42
N VAL A 377 2.01 1.93 -12.24
CA VAL A 377 0.95 2.18 -13.22
C VAL A 377 1.53 2.77 -14.51
N PHE A 378 2.50 3.69 -14.38
CA PHE A 378 3.24 4.22 -15.52
C PHE A 378 3.99 3.11 -16.27
N ALA A 379 4.67 2.22 -15.52
CA ALA A 379 5.35 1.04 -16.06
C ALA A 379 4.38 0.04 -16.73
N LEU A 380 3.15 -0.09 -16.24
CA LEU A 380 2.10 -0.88 -16.90
C LEU A 380 1.68 -0.27 -18.24
N GLY A 381 1.51 1.04 -18.32
CA GLY A 381 1.22 1.71 -19.59
C GLY A 381 2.36 1.56 -20.60
N ILE A 382 3.61 1.72 -20.15
CA ILE A 382 4.81 1.41 -20.92
C ILE A 382 4.77 -0.04 -21.45
N SER A 383 4.39 -0.98 -20.58
CA SER A 383 4.39 -2.41 -20.89
C SER A 383 3.52 -2.76 -22.11
N ILE A 384 2.45 -2.01 -22.37
CA ILE A 384 1.57 -2.21 -23.54
C ILE A 384 2.35 -2.13 -24.85
N VAL A 385 3.30 -1.19 -24.92
CA VAL A 385 4.12 -0.96 -26.11
C VAL A 385 5.35 -1.88 -26.10
N VAL A 386 5.87 -2.17 -24.92
CA VAL A 386 7.14 -2.86 -24.75
C VAL A 386 7.01 -4.38 -24.82
N LEU A 387 5.96 -4.99 -24.26
CA LEU A 387 5.77 -6.45 -24.26
C LEU A 387 5.84 -7.08 -25.66
N PRO A 388 5.20 -6.48 -26.70
CA PRO A 388 5.29 -6.99 -28.07
C PRO A 388 6.71 -7.00 -28.65
N THR A 389 7.62 -6.17 -28.13
CA THR A 389 9.03 -6.12 -28.58
C THR A 389 9.90 -7.19 -27.94
N ILE A 390 9.43 -7.81 -26.85
CA ILE A 390 10.17 -8.86 -26.15
C ILE A 390 10.03 -10.16 -26.92
N ALA A 391 11.14 -10.87 -27.10
CA ALA A 391 11.13 -12.19 -27.71
C ALA A 391 10.13 -13.10 -26.98
N TRP A 392 9.29 -13.83 -27.72
CA TRP A 392 8.26 -14.69 -27.13
C TRP A 392 8.82 -15.67 -26.08
N ARG A 393 10.07 -16.11 -26.27
CA ARG A 393 10.82 -16.95 -25.32
C ARG A 393 10.99 -16.26 -23.95
N GLY A 394 11.17 -14.95 -23.92
CA GLY A 394 11.18 -14.15 -22.69
C GLY A 394 9.83 -14.12 -21.99
N LEU A 395 8.73 -14.03 -22.76
CA LEU A 395 7.36 -14.10 -22.22
C LEU A 395 7.05 -15.46 -21.58
N VAL A 396 7.72 -16.53 -22.03
CA VAL A 396 7.62 -17.88 -21.44
C VAL A 396 8.58 -18.05 -20.26
N ALA A 397 9.81 -17.53 -20.37
CA ALA A 397 10.83 -17.65 -19.33
C ALA A 397 10.39 -16.98 -18.01
N ILE A 398 9.79 -15.79 -18.08
CA ILE A 398 9.37 -15.04 -16.88
C ILE A 398 8.41 -15.85 -15.99
N PRO A 399 7.27 -16.37 -16.49
CA PRO A 399 6.38 -17.20 -15.67
C PRO A 399 7.06 -18.42 -15.08
N LEU A 400 7.91 -19.12 -15.86
CA LEU A 400 8.62 -20.29 -15.38
C LEU A 400 9.56 -19.96 -14.21
N ILE A 401 10.32 -18.87 -14.33
CA ILE A 401 11.21 -18.38 -13.27
C ILE A 401 10.43 -17.99 -12.01
N VAL A 402 9.28 -17.34 -12.18
CA VAL A 402 8.43 -16.92 -11.05
C VAL A 402 7.81 -18.12 -10.35
N ILE A 403 7.28 -19.09 -11.10
CA ILE A 403 6.73 -20.34 -10.55
C ILE A 403 7.82 -21.10 -9.80
N PHE A 404 9.01 -21.22 -10.39
CA PHE A 404 10.16 -21.86 -9.76
C PHE A 404 10.55 -21.15 -8.44
N GLY A 405 10.65 -19.82 -8.45
CA GLY A 405 10.98 -19.05 -7.24
C GLY A 405 9.94 -19.19 -6.14
N LEU A 406 8.65 -19.18 -6.49
CA LEU A 406 7.56 -19.44 -5.54
C LEU A 406 7.66 -20.85 -4.96
N ALA A 407 7.92 -21.86 -5.80
CA ALA A 407 8.09 -23.24 -5.37
C ALA A 407 9.28 -23.40 -4.42
N CYS A 408 10.45 -22.84 -4.76
CA CYS A 408 11.63 -22.87 -3.91
C CYS A 408 11.36 -22.26 -2.53
N GLY A 409 10.78 -21.06 -2.49
CA GLY A 409 10.49 -20.40 -1.22
C GLY A 409 9.37 -21.10 -0.43
N HIS A 410 8.38 -21.69 -1.10
CA HIS A 410 7.31 -22.45 -0.44
C HIS A 410 7.86 -23.73 0.20
N VAL A 411 8.67 -24.51 -0.52
CA VAL A 411 9.25 -25.77 -0.04
C VAL A 411 10.25 -25.52 1.10
N LEU A 412 11.00 -24.42 1.03
CA LEU A 412 12.01 -24.09 2.03
C LEU A 412 11.47 -23.29 3.22
N GLY A 413 10.23 -22.80 3.17
CA GLY A 413 9.66 -21.93 4.18
C GLY A 413 9.07 -22.60 5.43
N GLY A 414 9.48 -23.83 5.75
CA GLY A 414 9.08 -24.50 6.99
C GLY A 414 7.68 -25.13 6.97
N PRO A 415 7.09 -25.49 8.13
CA PRO A 415 5.78 -26.14 8.19
C PRO A 415 4.60 -25.17 8.10
N GLU A 416 4.74 -23.95 8.62
CA GLU A 416 3.67 -22.95 8.68
C GLU A 416 3.43 -22.27 7.33
N ILE A 417 2.17 -22.26 6.87
CA ILE A 417 1.80 -21.67 5.59
C ILE A 417 2.06 -20.16 5.52
N SER A 418 1.92 -19.45 6.64
CA SER A 418 2.22 -18.01 6.74
C SER A 418 3.72 -17.74 6.53
N VAL A 419 4.59 -18.60 7.05
CA VAL A 419 6.04 -18.51 6.86
C VAL A 419 6.43 -18.89 5.42
N ARG A 420 5.85 -19.96 4.87
CA ARG A 420 6.02 -20.36 3.46
C ARG A 420 5.62 -19.26 2.50
N SER A 421 4.48 -18.62 2.73
CA SER A 421 4.00 -17.52 1.90
C SER A 421 4.97 -16.34 1.95
N ALA A 422 5.43 -15.96 3.15
CA ALA A 422 6.40 -14.88 3.31
C ALA A 422 7.72 -15.14 2.56
N ILE A 423 8.28 -16.35 2.66
CA ILE A 423 9.54 -16.70 2.00
C ILE A 423 9.35 -16.89 0.49
N ALA A 424 8.26 -17.50 0.04
CA ALA A 424 7.93 -17.62 -1.39
C ALA A 424 7.77 -16.26 -2.07
N THR A 425 6.94 -15.39 -1.50
CA THR A 425 6.77 -14.02 -2.00
C THR A 425 8.09 -13.25 -1.92
N GLY A 426 8.86 -13.43 -0.86
CA GLY A 426 10.19 -12.81 -0.72
C GLY A 426 11.21 -13.29 -1.74
N THR A 427 11.13 -14.56 -2.15
CA THR A 427 12.03 -15.17 -3.14
C THR A 427 11.83 -14.57 -4.54
N ILE A 428 10.59 -14.29 -4.94
CA ILE A 428 10.32 -13.68 -6.27
C ILE A 428 10.32 -12.15 -6.26
N ALA A 429 10.15 -11.52 -5.10
CA ALA A 429 10.08 -10.08 -4.95
C ALA A 429 11.48 -9.45 -5.01
N ARG A 430 11.97 -9.23 -6.23
CA ARG A 430 13.25 -8.55 -6.51
C ARG A 430 13.09 -7.03 -6.60
N ASN A 431 14.14 -6.30 -6.25
CA ASN A 431 14.18 -4.86 -6.33
C ASN A 431 14.31 -4.39 -7.80
N ALA A 432 13.18 -4.26 -8.48
CA ALA A 432 13.13 -3.87 -9.88
C ALA A 432 13.73 -2.47 -10.14
N GLY A 433 13.50 -1.49 -9.26
CA GLY A 433 14.08 -0.16 -9.47
C GLY A 433 15.61 -0.15 -9.34
N MET A 434 16.18 -1.01 -8.47
CA MET A 434 17.64 -1.22 -8.42
C MET A 434 18.14 -1.89 -9.69
N ALA A 435 17.43 -2.89 -10.21
CA ALA A 435 17.78 -3.52 -11.49
C ALA A 435 17.75 -2.50 -12.65
N LEU A 436 16.71 -1.66 -12.72
CA LEU A 436 16.63 -0.56 -13.70
C LEU A 436 17.81 0.41 -13.58
N PHE A 437 18.16 0.79 -12.36
CA PHE A 437 19.29 1.67 -12.08
C PHE A 437 20.62 1.05 -12.52
N LEU A 438 20.88 -0.22 -12.18
CA LEU A 438 22.09 -0.94 -12.59
C LEU A 438 22.19 -1.05 -14.11
N LEU A 439 21.09 -1.36 -14.80
CA LEU A 439 21.07 -1.44 -16.26
C LEU A 439 21.37 -0.09 -16.91
N ALA A 440 20.75 0.99 -16.43
CA ALA A 440 20.97 2.32 -16.96
C ALA A 440 22.39 2.82 -16.70
N ALA A 441 22.91 2.64 -15.48
CA ALA A 441 24.23 3.13 -15.08
C ALA A 441 25.39 2.41 -15.80
N ASN A 442 25.16 1.20 -16.32
CA ASN A 442 26.17 0.39 -17.01
C ASN A 442 25.93 0.29 -18.52
N GLY A 443 25.16 1.22 -19.11
CA GLY A 443 24.94 1.26 -20.57
C GLY A 443 24.08 0.13 -21.14
N ALA A 444 23.44 -0.67 -20.29
CA ALA A 444 22.60 -1.81 -20.64
C ALA A 444 21.09 -1.49 -20.65
N GLY A 445 20.74 -0.23 -20.97
CA GLY A 445 19.36 0.26 -20.97
C GLY A 445 18.42 -0.48 -21.93
N ASN A 446 18.96 -1.16 -22.94
CA ASN A 446 18.20 -2.01 -23.86
C ASN A 446 17.57 -3.25 -23.21
N ALA A 447 17.93 -3.59 -21.96
CA ALA A 447 17.34 -4.67 -21.18
C ALA A 447 16.29 -4.20 -20.15
N ILE A 448 16.09 -2.88 -19.98
CA ILE A 448 15.05 -2.29 -19.12
C ILE A 448 13.64 -2.84 -19.43
N PRO A 449 13.23 -2.98 -20.71
CA PRO A 449 12.01 -3.68 -21.10
C PRO A 449 11.73 -4.99 -20.38
N THR A 450 12.76 -5.82 -20.20
CA THR A 450 12.63 -7.13 -19.59
C THR A 450 12.36 -7.05 -18.09
N VAL A 451 12.97 -6.09 -17.39
CA VAL A 451 12.70 -5.84 -15.97
C VAL A 451 11.25 -5.40 -15.78
N ILE A 452 10.78 -4.48 -16.62
CA ILE A 452 9.39 -4.01 -16.61
C ILE A 452 8.43 -5.18 -16.87
N ALA A 453 8.70 -5.99 -17.90
CA ALA A 453 7.88 -7.16 -18.21
C ALA A 453 7.86 -8.19 -17.08
N TYR A 454 9.00 -8.43 -16.40
CA TYR A 454 9.02 -9.31 -15.23
C TYR A 454 8.13 -8.78 -14.10
N VAL A 455 8.16 -7.47 -13.83
CA VAL A 455 7.33 -6.87 -12.77
C VAL A 455 5.84 -7.12 -13.05
N VAL A 456 5.41 -6.96 -14.30
CA VAL A 456 4.02 -7.12 -14.71
C VAL A 456 3.62 -8.60 -14.79
N ILE A 457 4.29 -9.37 -15.63
CA ILE A 457 3.98 -10.78 -15.87
C ILE A 457 4.18 -11.57 -14.58
N GLY A 458 5.26 -11.31 -13.83
CA GLY A 458 5.51 -11.97 -12.57
C GLY A 458 4.47 -11.66 -11.49
N ALA A 459 3.92 -10.43 -11.44
CA ALA A 459 2.81 -10.12 -10.54
C ALA A 459 1.54 -10.90 -10.91
N VAL A 460 1.23 -11.02 -12.21
CA VAL A 460 0.10 -11.81 -12.71
C VAL A 460 0.30 -13.30 -12.41
N THR A 461 1.49 -13.84 -12.70
CA THR A 461 1.84 -15.24 -12.44
C THR A 461 1.81 -15.60 -10.96
N ALA A 462 2.19 -14.68 -10.07
CA ALA A 462 2.17 -14.92 -8.62
C ALA A 462 0.78 -14.81 -7.99
N LEU A 463 -0.19 -14.18 -8.66
CA LEU A 463 -1.51 -13.89 -8.11
C LEU A 463 -2.27 -15.16 -7.64
N PRO A 464 -2.34 -16.26 -8.42
CA PRO A 464 -3.02 -17.48 -7.99
C PRO A 464 -2.45 -18.06 -6.70
N TYR A 465 -1.11 -18.11 -6.59
CA TYR A 465 -0.42 -18.57 -5.38
C TYR A 465 -0.73 -17.67 -4.18
N ASN A 466 -0.65 -16.35 -4.36
CA ASN A 466 -0.89 -15.39 -3.28
C ASN A 466 -2.33 -15.46 -2.75
N VAL A 467 -3.32 -15.63 -3.65
CA VAL A 467 -4.73 -15.79 -3.28
C VAL A 467 -4.95 -17.12 -2.53
N TRP A 468 -4.35 -18.20 -3.02
CA TRP A 468 -4.44 -19.52 -2.38
C TRP A 468 -3.82 -19.50 -0.98
N ALA A 469 -2.59 -19.01 -0.83
CA ALA A 469 -1.89 -18.95 0.44
C ALA A 469 -2.67 -18.12 1.48
N LYS A 470 -3.23 -16.98 1.07
CA LYS A 470 -4.07 -16.13 1.93
C LYS A 470 -5.37 -16.80 2.37
N ARG A 471 -5.98 -17.64 1.52
CA ARG A 471 -7.18 -18.40 1.89
C ARG A 471 -6.85 -19.47 2.92
N GLN A 472 -5.72 -20.16 2.75
CA GLN A 472 -5.27 -21.19 3.69
C GLN A 472 -4.95 -20.62 5.06
N THR A 473 -4.26 -19.46 5.12
CA THR A 473 -3.95 -18.80 6.39
C THR A 473 -5.23 -18.42 7.14
N LYS A 474 -6.22 -17.85 6.43
CA LYS A 474 -7.52 -17.51 7.03
C LYS A 474 -8.29 -18.72 7.54
N ALA A 475 -8.22 -19.85 6.84
CA ALA A 475 -8.90 -21.08 7.25
C ALA A 475 -8.29 -21.65 8.55
N MET A 476 -6.98 -21.46 8.77
CA MET A 476 -6.31 -21.88 10.01
C MET A 476 -6.61 -20.94 11.18
N ASP A 477 -6.75 -19.63 10.94
CA ASP A 477 -7.05 -18.64 11.97
C ASP A 477 -8.52 -18.67 12.43
N ASN A 478 -9.42 -19.24 11.61
CA ASN A 478 -10.84 -19.37 11.93
C ASN A 478 -11.35 -20.77 11.54
N PRO A 479 -10.98 -21.81 12.31
CA PRO A 479 -11.50 -23.15 12.09
C PRO A 479 -13.00 -23.12 12.37
N ALA A 480 -13.80 -23.44 11.34
CA ALA A 480 -15.25 -23.49 11.41
C ALA A 480 -15.76 -24.50 12.45
#